data_AF-A0A1Q3KXW5-F1
#
_entry.id   AF-A0A1Q3KXW5-F1
#
_cell.length_a   1.000
_cell.length_b   1.000
_cell.length_c   1.000
_cell.angle_alpha   90.00
_cell.angle_beta   90.00
_cell.angle_gamma   90.00
#
_symmetry.space_group_name_H-M   'P 1'
#
loop_
_entity.id
_entity.type
_entity.pdbx_description
1 polymer ?
#
loop_
_entity_poly.entity_id
_entity_poly.type
_entity_poly.pdbx_seq_one_letter_code
_entity_poly.pdbx_strand_id
1 'polypeptide(L)'
;MQVLVKAATIAVCGLLVACCASESYQSAAMQASESGDQKAAIRLAKKEVARFSEPDQCSHASRINCGTLALAYGTLAGYQVLDGDSSAAEKSFTSAKWALNLTEPENRASATAMVYRDVSEAFWKVGNRARATSVLNEGRAAGADKWLYMSSAARAADRQPVDPQPTELH
;
A
#
# COMPACT_ATOMS: atom_id res chain seq x y z
N MET A 1 25.84 -64.82 -21.62
CA MET A 1 25.08 -64.87 -20.35
C MET A 1 25.91 -64.19 -19.27
N GLN A 2 25.64 -62.92 -19.01
CA GLN A 2 25.98 -62.16 -17.81
C GLN A 2 25.21 -60.83 -17.92
N VAL A 3 24.11 -60.73 -17.17
CA VAL A 3 23.28 -59.52 -17.09
C VAL A 3 23.84 -58.69 -15.94
N LEU A 4 24.48 -57.57 -16.25
CA LEU A 4 24.83 -56.58 -15.23
C LEU A 4 23.84 -55.42 -15.32
N VAL A 5 22.88 -55.43 -14.40
CA VAL A 5 21.99 -54.31 -14.09
C VAL A 5 22.83 -53.21 -13.45
N LYS A 6 22.90 -52.05 -14.10
CA LYS A 6 23.35 -50.81 -13.44
C LYS A 6 22.28 -49.75 -13.60
N ALA A 7 21.44 -49.66 -12.57
CA ALA A 7 20.61 -48.51 -12.31
C ALA A 7 21.53 -47.31 -12.00
N ALA A 8 21.43 -46.26 -12.82
CA ALA A 8 22.08 -44.98 -12.59
C ALA A 8 20.99 -43.93 -12.31
N THR A 9 20.81 -43.67 -11.01
CA THR A 9 20.49 -42.39 -10.38
C THR A 9 19.96 -41.27 -11.28
N ILE A 10 18.67 -40.97 -11.13
CA ILE A 10 18.05 -39.71 -11.55
C ILE A 10 18.66 -38.58 -10.71
N ALA A 11 19.61 -37.84 -11.28
CA ALA A 11 20.07 -36.58 -10.71
C ALA A 11 18.97 -35.54 -10.93
N VAL A 12 18.16 -35.30 -9.91
CA VAL A 12 17.28 -34.13 -9.82
C VAL A 12 18.20 -32.90 -9.83
N CYS A 13 18.36 -32.28 -11.00
CA CYS A 13 18.85 -30.92 -11.10
C CYS A 13 17.78 -30.01 -10.49
N GLY A 14 17.81 -29.87 -9.16
CA GLY A 14 17.12 -28.83 -8.45
C GLY A 14 17.66 -27.49 -8.95
N LEU A 15 16.81 -26.77 -9.69
CA LEU A 15 17.03 -25.41 -10.14
C LEU A 15 17.46 -24.53 -8.95
N LEU A 16 18.75 -24.18 -8.91
CA LEU A 16 19.22 -23.01 -8.19
C LEU A 16 18.86 -21.78 -9.01
N VAL A 17 17.61 -21.32 -8.89
CA VAL A 17 17.22 -19.94 -9.23
C VAL A 17 17.10 -19.18 -7.92
N ALA A 18 18.25 -18.95 -7.29
CA ALA A 18 18.38 -17.98 -6.20
C ALA A 18 19.32 -16.87 -6.71
N CYS A 19 18.81 -16.03 -7.60
CA CYS A 19 19.51 -14.84 -8.04
C CYS A 19 18.55 -13.64 -8.00
N CYS A 20 18.79 -12.80 -6.99
CA CYS A 20 18.62 -11.35 -7.03
C CYS A 20 17.21 -10.75 -7.05
N ALA A 21 16.31 -11.22 -6.18
CA ALA A 21 15.35 -10.31 -5.58
C ALA A 21 15.82 -10.05 -4.16
N SER A 22 16.29 -8.84 -3.83
CA SER A 22 16.31 -8.44 -2.42
C SER A 22 14.88 -8.63 -1.93
N GLU A 23 14.63 -9.59 -1.04
CA GLU A 23 13.28 -9.88 -0.56
C GLU A 23 12.70 -8.58 0.03
N SER A 24 11.79 -7.94 -0.71
CA SER A 24 11.09 -6.77 -0.20
C SER A 24 10.31 -7.23 1.02
N TYR A 25 10.38 -6.46 2.11
CA TYR A 25 9.61 -6.78 3.30
C TYR A 25 8.10 -6.61 3.06
N GLN A 26 7.69 -6.02 1.93
CA GLN A 26 6.29 -5.77 1.60
C GLN A 26 5.46 -7.05 1.46
N SER A 27 5.96 -8.07 0.75
CA SER A 27 5.20 -9.31 0.55
C SER A 27 4.96 -10.03 1.88
N ALA A 28 6.01 -10.14 2.70
CA ALA A 28 5.90 -10.71 4.04
C ALA A 28 4.99 -9.87 4.96
N ALA A 29 5.05 -8.54 4.86
CA ALA A 29 4.17 -7.66 5.64
C ALA A 29 2.70 -7.82 5.24
N MET A 30 2.43 -7.94 3.94
CA MET A 30 1.09 -8.17 3.40
C MET A 30 0.54 -9.50 3.86
N GLN A 31 1.31 -10.58 3.74
CA GLN A 31 0.91 -11.91 4.23
C GLN A 31 0.61 -11.91 5.73
N ALA A 32 1.43 -11.21 6.52
CA ALA A 32 1.18 -11.06 7.96
C ALA A 32 -0.11 -10.27 8.24
N SER A 33 -0.40 -9.22 7.48
CA SER A 33 -1.63 -8.45 7.65
C SER A 33 -2.87 -9.25 7.24
N GLU A 34 -2.79 -10.01 6.14
CA GLU A 34 -3.87 -10.89 5.64
C GLU A 34 -4.19 -12.03 6.63
N SER A 35 -3.19 -12.54 7.36
CA SER A 35 -3.39 -13.52 8.42
C SER A 35 -3.82 -12.92 9.77
N GLY A 36 -3.90 -11.59 9.86
CA GLY A 36 -4.30 -10.86 11.07
C GLY A 36 -3.16 -10.53 12.03
N ASP A 37 -1.91 -10.91 11.74
CA ASP A 37 -0.73 -10.53 12.52
C ASP A 37 -0.26 -9.10 12.16
N GLN A 38 -1.04 -8.11 12.58
CA GLN A 38 -0.74 -6.71 12.31
C GLN A 38 0.58 -6.26 12.96
N LYS A 39 0.97 -6.84 14.10
CA LYS A 39 2.25 -6.53 14.75
C LYS A 39 3.43 -6.96 13.88
N ALA A 40 3.38 -8.14 13.28
CA ALA A 40 4.41 -8.56 12.32
C ALA A 40 4.37 -7.71 11.05
N ALA A 41 3.18 -7.41 10.52
CA ALA A 41 3.01 -6.54 9.36
C ALA A 41 3.64 -5.15 9.57
N ILE A 42 3.36 -4.51 10.71
CA ILE A 42 3.94 -3.22 11.10
C ILE A 42 5.46 -3.31 11.23
N ARG A 43 5.97 -4.35 11.89
CA ARG A 43 7.43 -4.54 12.06
C ARG A 43 8.14 -4.67 10.71
N LEU A 44 7.55 -5.38 9.76
CA LEU A 44 8.10 -5.56 8.42
C LEU A 44 7.96 -4.29 7.58
N ALA A 45 6.82 -3.60 7.64
CA ALA A 45 6.61 -2.32 6.96
C ALA A 45 7.58 -1.24 7.43
N LYS A 46 7.91 -1.19 8.74
CA LYS A 46 8.95 -0.29 9.27
C LYS A 46 10.33 -0.55 8.66
N LYS A 47 10.68 -1.82 8.41
CA LYS A 47 11.94 -2.16 7.72
C LYS A 47 11.92 -1.68 6.28
N GLU A 48 10.78 -1.77 5.59
CA GLU A 48 10.66 -1.25 4.23
C GLU A 48 10.80 0.28 4.19
N VAL A 49 10.16 1.00 5.13
CA VAL A 49 10.35 2.45 5.27
C VAL A 49 11.83 2.80 5.46
N ALA A 50 12.53 2.09 6.34
CA ALA A 50 13.94 2.34 6.63
C ALA A 50 14.83 2.23 5.38
N ARG A 51 14.51 1.31 4.46
CA ARG A 51 15.29 1.13 3.21
C ARG A 51 15.26 2.34 2.29
N PHE A 52 14.18 3.13 2.33
CA PHE A 52 13.97 4.26 1.42
C PHE A 52 14.07 5.62 2.11
N SER A 53 14.26 5.66 3.43
CA SER A 53 14.35 6.90 4.21
C SER A 53 15.76 7.48 4.31
N GLU A 54 16.77 6.80 3.78
CA GLU A 54 18.14 7.32 3.78
C GLU A 54 18.25 8.60 2.93
N PRO A 55 19.10 9.57 3.30
CA PRO A 55 19.13 10.88 2.63
C PRO A 55 19.48 10.85 1.14
N ASP A 56 20.22 9.83 0.70
CA ASP A 56 20.56 9.56 -0.70
C ASP A 56 19.39 8.98 -1.49
N GLN A 57 18.36 8.45 -0.81
CA GLN A 57 17.16 7.86 -1.41
C GLN A 57 16.04 8.89 -1.59
N CYS A 58 15.68 9.59 -0.52
CA CYS A 58 14.66 10.64 -0.56
C CYS A 58 14.97 11.79 0.40
N SER A 59 15.26 12.94 -0.18
CA SER A 59 15.50 14.22 0.47
C SER A 59 15.17 15.36 -0.49
N HIS A 60 15.34 16.61 -0.03
CA HIS A 60 15.24 17.75 -0.94
C HIS A 60 16.34 17.76 -2.02
N ALA A 61 17.49 17.11 -1.76
CA ALA A 61 18.63 17.05 -2.67
C ALA A 61 18.63 15.81 -3.58
N SER A 62 18.02 14.69 -3.13
CA SER A 62 17.90 13.45 -3.91
C SER A 62 16.45 12.98 -3.90
N ARG A 63 15.84 12.78 -5.07
CA ARG A 63 14.42 12.40 -5.20
C ARG A 63 14.19 10.99 -5.72
N ILE A 64 15.24 10.17 -5.74
CA ILE A 64 15.29 8.88 -6.43
C ILE A 64 14.12 7.97 -6.04
N ASN A 65 13.83 7.85 -4.74
CA ASN A 65 12.85 6.90 -4.21
C ASN A 65 11.73 7.55 -3.39
N CYS A 66 11.46 8.85 -3.56
CA CYS A 66 10.42 9.52 -2.78
C CYS A 66 9.01 8.96 -3.01
N GLY A 67 8.69 8.53 -4.23
CA GLY A 67 7.43 7.82 -4.51
C GLY A 67 7.34 6.48 -3.78
N THR A 68 8.42 5.71 -3.79
CA THR A 68 8.53 4.42 -3.08
C THR A 68 8.44 4.59 -1.57
N LEU A 69 9.11 5.60 -1.02
CA LEU A 69 9.04 5.94 0.40
C LEU A 69 7.63 6.36 0.81
N ALA A 70 6.94 7.16 -0.03
CA ALA A 70 5.55 7.53 0.19
C ALA A 70 4.63 6.30 0.27
N LEU A 71 4.77 5.36 -0.67
CA LEU A 71 4.03 4.10 -0.65
C LEU A 71 4.33 3.29 0.61
N ALA A 72 5.61 3.16 1.00
CA ALA A 72 6.00 2.43 2.21
C ALA A 72 5.38 3.03 3.49
N TYR A 73 5.38 4.36 3.61
CA TYR A 73 4.70 5.04 4.72
C TYR A 73 3.17 4.88 4.66
N GLY A 74 2.57 4.91 3.47
CA GLY A 74 1.13 4.67 3.28
C GLY A 74 0.72 3.26 3.72
N THR A 75 1.50 2.24 3.33
CA THR A 75 1.30 0.85 3.77
C THR A 75 1.47 0.72 5.28
N LEU A 76 2.51 1.32 5.87
CA LEU A 76 2.71 1.33 7.32
C LEU A 76 1.52 1.98 8.05
N ALA A 77 1.04 3.12 7.56
CA ALA A 77 -0.14 3.78 8.10
C ALA A 77 -1.37 2.86 8.02
N GLY A 78 -1.59 2.19 6.89
CA GLY A 78 -2.67 1.22 6.72
C GLY A 78 -2.64 0.11 7.77
N TYR A 79 -1.49 -0.53 7.99
CA TYR A 79 -1.37 -1.57 9.03
C TYR A 79 -1.57 -1.03 10.44
N GLN A 80 -1.10 0.19 10.74
CA GLN A 80 -1.32 0.83 12.04
C GLN A 80 -2.80 1.14 12.28
N VAL A 81 -3.57 1.53 11.25
CA VAL A 81 -5.03 1.66 11.36
C VAL A 81 -5.66 0.30 11.69
N LEU A 82 -5.26 -0.76 10.98
CA LEU A 82 -5.79 -2.11 11.21
C LEU A 82 -5.46 -2.67 12.59
N ASP A 83 -4.32 -2.28 13.19
CA ASP A 83 -3.94 -2.61 14.57
C ASP A 83 -4.65 -1.75 15.63
N GLY A 84 -5.40 -0.71 15.20
CA GLY A 84 -6.11 0.21 16.09
C GLY A 84 -5.28 1.40 16.58
N ASP A 85 -4.00 1.52 16.19
CA ASP A 85 -3.13 2.64 16.54
C ASP A 85 -3.30 3.81 15.55
N SER A 86 -4.44 4.49 15.66
CA SER A 86 -4.76 5.63 14.80
C SER A 86 -3.76 6.79 14.93
N SER A 87 -3.17 6.99 16.10
CA SER A 87 -2.18 8.06 16.33
C SER A 87 -0.89 7.80 15.56
N ALA A 88 -0.38 6.56 15.61
CA ALA A 88 0.79 6.18 14.82
C ALA A 88 0.49 6.19 13.32
N ALA A 89 -0.71 5.74 12.92
CA ALA A 89 -1.15 5.78 11.53
C ALA A 89 -1.12 7.20 10.94
N GLU A 90 -1.68 8.19 11.64
CA GLU A 90 -1.70 9.58 11.16
C GLU A 90 -0.29 10.18 11.05
N LYS A 91 0.63 9.79 11.95
CA LYS A 91 2.05 10.20 11.86
C LYS A 91 2.70 9.60 10.60
N SER A 92 2.55 8.30 10.37
CA SER A 92 3.08 7.64 9.18
C SER A 92 2.46 8.23 7.90
N PHE A 93 1.15 8.50 7.90
CA PHE A 93 0.48 9.10 6.76
C PHE A 93 0.93 10.54 6.50
N THR A 94 1.24 11.30 7.56
CA THR A 94 1.89 12.62 7.43
C THR A 94 3.26 12.51 6.77
N SER A 95 4.07 11.53 7.15
CA SER A 95 5.35 11.25 6.47
C SER A 95 5.17 10.82 5.01
N ALA A 96 4.12 10.05 4.69
CA ALA A 96 3.78 9.71 3.32
C ALA A 96 3.48 10.97 2.49
N LYS A 97 2.68 11.89 3.03
CA LYS A 97 2.36 13.18 2.39
C LYS A 97 3.60 14.04 2.15
N TRP A 98 4.53 14.07 3.10
CA TRP A 98 5.81 14.75 2.91
C TRP A 98 6.61 14.13 1.75
N ALA A 99 6.73 12.80 1.71
CA ALA A 99 7.44 12.10 0.63
C ALA A 99 6.76 12.31 -0.74
N LEU A 100 5.42 12.31 -0.79
CA LEU A 100 4.65 12.62 -2.02
C LEU A 100 4.97 14.01 -2.59
N ASN A 101 5.20 15.01 -1.73
CA ASN A 101 5.57 16.35 -2.16
C ASN A 101 6.97 16.40 -2.82
N LEU A 102 7.83 15.42 -2.52
CA LEU A 102 9.15 15.27 -3.12
C LEU A 102 9.18 14.31 -4.31
N THR A 103 8.11 13.52 -4.51
CA THR A 103 7.97 12.64 -5.67
C THR A 103 7.96 13.44 -6.98
N GLU A 104 8.65 12.90 -7.98
CA GLU A 104 8.72 13.48 -9.32
C GLU A 104 7.32 13.69 -9.92
N PRO A 105 7.07 14.82 -10.62
CA PRO A 105 5.73 15.19 -11.08
C PRO A 105 5.01 14.12 -11.88
N GLU A 106 5.72 13.41 -12.76
CA GLU A 106 5.18 12.36 -13.62
C GLU A 106 4.63 11.16 -12.86
N ASN A 107 5.13 10.89 -11.65
CA ASN A 107 4.74 9.75 -10.82
C ASN A 107 3.82 10.16 -9.65
N ARG A 108 3.75 11.46 -9.35
CA ARG A 108 3.09 11.97 -8.14
C ARG A 108 1.60 11.64 -8.09
N ALA A 109 0.87 11.80 -9.20
CA ALA A 109 -0.58 11.57 -9.22
C ALA A 109 -0.94 10.11 -8.89
N SER A 110 -0.22 9.15 -9.46
CA SER A 110 -0.44 7.72 -9.22
C SER A 110 0.01 7.30 -7.81
N ALA A 111 1.17 7.78 -7.34
CA ALA A 111 1.62 7.52 -5.98
C ALA A 111 0.64 8.08 -4.94
N THR A 112 0.13 9.30 -5.17
CA THR A 112 -0.91 9.92 -4.35
C THR A 112 -2.16 9.05 -4.34
N ALA A 113 -2.64 8.61 -5.50
CA ALA A 113 -3.82 7.78 -5.58
C ALA A 113 -3.68 6.48 -4.77
N MET A 114 -2.55 5.78 -4.87
CA MET A 114 -2.31 4.55 -4.11
C MET A 114 -2.26 4.78 -2.60
N VAL A 115 -1.46 5.75 -2.13
CA VAL A 115 -1.33 6.05 -0.70
C VAL A 115 -2.69 6.41 -0.08
N TYR A 116 -3.42 7.34 -0.70
CA TYR A 116 -4.69 7.80 -0.16
C TYR A 116 -5.78 6.72 -0.25
N ARG A 117 -5.80 5.92 -1.34
CA ARG A 117 -6.72 4.77 -1.45
C ARG A 117 -6.50 3.78 -0.33
N ASP A 118 -5.25 3.37 -0.09
CA ASP A 118 -4.95 2.29 0.86
C ASP A 118 -5.21 2.72 2.32
N VAL A 119 -4.87 3.96 2.68
CA VAL A 119 -5.17 4.52 4.01
C VAL A 119 -6.67 4.71 4.20
N SER A 120 -7.38 5.23 3.18
CA SER A 120 -8.84 5.34 3.20
C SER A 120 -9.50 3.97 3.40
N GLU A 121 -9.00 2.94 2.71
CA GLU A 121 -9.54 1.59 2.80
C GLU A 121 -9.29 0.97 4.19
N ALA A 122 -8.13 1.22 4.79
CA ALA A 122 -7.84 0.75 6.15
C ALA A 122 -8.82 1.35 7.18
N PHE A 123 -9.06 2.67 7.11
CA PHE A 123 -10.06 3.32 7.98
C PHE A 123 -11.48 2.80 7.74
N TRP A 124 -11.82 2.52 6.48
CA TRP A 124 -13.11 1.95 6.11
C TRP A 124 -13.34 0.57 6.75
N LYS A 125 -12.32 -0.30 6.67
CA LYS A 125 -12.32 -1.67 7.21
C LYS A 125 -12.53 -1.70 8.73
N VAL A 126 -11.91 -0.79 9.48
CA VAL A 126 -12.09 -0.69 10.93
C VAL A 126 -13.37 0.08 11.34
N GLY A 127 -14.22 0.44 10.38
CA GLY A 127 -15.51 1.07 10.64
C GLY A 127 -15.46 2.60 10.82
N ASN A 128 -14.29 3.24 10.71
CA ASN A 128 -14.17 4.70 10.78
C ASN A 128 -14.51 5.35 9.42
N ARG A 129 -15.80 5.38 9.10
CA ARG A 129 -16.30 5.86 7.80
C ARG A 129 -16.06 7.36 7.59
N ALA A 130 -16.20 8.16 8.64
CA ALA A 130 -15.93 9.60 8.57
C ALA A 130 -14.47 9.89 8.18
N ARG A 131 -13.49 9.22 8.82
CA ARG A 131 -12.09 9.41 8.47
C ARG A 131 -11.74 8.84 7.10
N ALA A 132 -12.28 7.68 6.74
CA ALA A 132 -12.10 7.11 5.39
C ALA A 132 -12.53 8.10 4.30
N THR A 133 -13.73 8.69 4.42
CA THR A 133 -14.22 9.72 3.48
C THR A 133 -13.36 10.99 3.50
N SER A 134 -12.88 11.42 4.66
CA SER A 134 -11.95 12.55 4.76
C SER A 134 -10.66 12.28 3.98
N VAL A 135 -10.04 11.11 4.18
CA VAL A 135 -8.81 10.72 3.46
C VAL A 135 -9.06 10.65 1.95
N LEU A 136 -10.17 10.08 1.51
CA LEU A 136 -10.56 10.10 0.09
C LEU A 136 -10.60 11.53 -0.47
N ASN A 137 -11.24 12.45 0.23
CA ASN A 137 -11.37 13.84 -0.23
C ASN A 137 -10.04 14.60 -0.20
N GLU A 138 -9.18 14.35 0.80
CA GLU A 138 -7.80 14.87 0.80
C GLU A 138 -7.02 14.36 -0.42
N GLY A 139 -7.17 13.09 -0.79
CA GLY A 139 -6.51 12.50 -1.97
C GLY A 139 -6.97 13.14 -3.28
N ARG A 140 -8.28 13.42 -3.41
CA ARG A 140 -8.84 14.15 -4.56
C ARG A 140 -8.23 15.55 -4.65
N ALA A 141 -8.19 16.27 -3.54
CA ALA A 141 -7.61 17.62 -3.47
C ALA A 141 -6.11 17.63 -3.78
N ALA A 142 -5.40 16.56 -3.43
CA ALA A 142 -3.97 16.38 -3.72
C ALA A 142 -3.67 15.99 -5.17
N GLY A 143 -4.67 15.84 -6.04
CA GLY A 143 -4.48 15.52 -7.46
C GLY A 143 -4.22 14.04 -7.74
N ALA A 144 -4.73 13.15 -6.88
CA ALA A 144 -4.72 11.72 -7.15
C ALA A 144 -5.43 11.38 -8.47
N ASP A 145 -4.89 10.39 -9.19
CA ASP A 145 -5.50 9.88 -10.41
C ASP A 145 -6.67 8.90 -10.15
N LYS A 146 -7.11 8.23 -11.23
CA LYS A 146 -8.24 7.29 -11.22
C LYS A 146 -8.12 6.14 -10.22
N TRP A 147 -6.91 5.76 -9.79
CA TRP A 147 -6.74 4.63 -8.86
C TRP A 147 -7.37 4.90 -7.49
N LEU A 148 -7.53 6.17 -7.10
CA LEU A 148 -8.15 6.56 -5.83
C LEU A 148 -9.61 6.06 -5.71
N TYR A 149 -10.32 6.01 -6.83
CA TYR A 149 -11.75 5.66 -6.88
C TYR A 149 -12.03 4.16 -6.70
N MET A 150 -10.99 3.34 -6.57
CA MET A 150 -11.14 1.93 -6.22
C MET A 150 -11.40 1.69 -4.72
N SER A 151 -11.28 2.71 -3.88
CA SER A 151 -11.59 2.61 -2.44
C SER A 151 -13.08 2.41 -2.17
N SER A 152 -13.39 1.73 -1.06
CA SER A 152 -14.77 1.53 -0.61
C SER A 152 -15.48 2.85 -0.29
N ALA A 153 -14.74 3.84 0.23
CA ALA A 153 -15.27 5.18 0.48
C ALA A 153 -15.73 5.87 -0.83
N ALA A 154 -14.98 5.72 -1.93
CA ALA A 154 -15.36 6.26 -3.23
C ALA A 154 -16.63 5.59 -3.77
N ARG A 155 -16.68 4.26 -3.73
CA ARG A 155 -17.87 3.49 -4.14
C ARG A 155 -19.12 3.84 -3.34
N ALA A 156 -18.96 4.19 -2.07
CA ALA A 156 -20.08 4.62 -1.23
C ALA A 156 -20.55 6.04 -1.56
N ALA A 157 -19.63 6.96 -1.91
CA ALA A 157 -19.98 8.30 -2.38
C ALA A 157 -20.74 8.27 -3.71
N ASP A 158 -20.35 7.38 -4.64
CA ASP A 158 -21.00 7.22 -5.95
C ASP A 158 -22.42 6.62 -5.86
N ARG A 159 -22.79 6.02 -4.71
CA ARG A 159 -24.08 5.37 -4.48
C ARG A 159 -25.13 6.29 -3.83
N GLN A 160 -24.83 7.55 -3.55
CA GLN A 160 -25.87 8.46 -3.04
C GLN A 160 -26.97 8.64 -4.11
N PRO A 161 -28.27 8.51 -3.75
CA PRO A 161 -29.36 8.55 -4.71
C PRO A 161 -29.45 9.92 -5.38
N VAL A 162 -29.72 9.91 -6.68
CA VAL A 162 -30.37 11.02 -7.39
C VAL A 162 -31.66 11.36 -6.64
N ASP A 163 -31.87 12.65 -6.33
CA ASP A 163 -33.10 13.14 -5.69
C ASP A 163 -34.35 12.52 -6.33
N PRO A 164 -35.40 12.18 -5.56
CA PRO A 164 -36.69 11.85 -6.15
C PRO A 164 -37.19 13.07 -6.93
N GLN A 165 -37.39 12.91 -8.24
CA GLN A 165 -38.12 13.92 -9.01
C GLN A 165 -39.46 14.21 -8.31
N PRO A 166 -39.86 15.49 -8.17
CA PRO A 166 -41.17 15.82 -7.65
C PRO A 166 -42.20 15.20 -8.61
N THR A 167 -43.03 14.29 -8.09
CA THR A 167 -44.19 13.82 -8.82
C THR A 167 -45.14 15.02 -8.93
N GLU A 168 -45.18 15.68 -10.08
CA GLU A 168 -46.28 16.60 -10.40
C GLU A 168 -47.57 15.79 -10.44
N LEU A 169 -48.43 16.02 -9.46
CA LEU A 169 -49.82 15.59 -9.47
C LEU A 169 -50.61 16.53 -10.38
N HIS A 170 -51.16 15.99 -11.46
CA HIS A 170 -52.26 16.56 -12.23
C HIS A 170 -53.47 15.62 -12.19
#